data_AF-D4ZLK6-F1
#
_entry.id   AF-D4ZLK6-F1
#
_cell.length_a   1.000
_cell.length_b   1.000
_cell.length_c   1.000
_cell.angle_alpha   90.00
_cell.angle_beta   90.00
_cell.angle_gamma   90.00
#
_symmetry.space_group_name_H-M   'P 1'
#
loop_
_entity.id
_entity.type
_entity.pdbx_description
1 polymer ?
#
loop_
_entity_poly.entity_id
_entity_poly.type
_entity_poly.pdbx_seq_one_letter_code
_entity_poly.pdbx_strand_id
1 'polypeptide(L)'
;MFVGFDYGSANCAIGVMDKNNVRLLPLSADSKYLSSTLYALDRELIAEAVYQQMPQHLKADFAKMRGAQLSRAQQARRELDLDKDEQAVFVGSQAVKAYLDMPEEGFYVRSPKSFLGPADSETIKWRC
;
A
#
# COMPACT_ATOMS: atom_id res chain seq x y z
N MET A 1 10.21 12.95 -15.50
CA MET A 1 10.35 11.49 -15.30
C MET A 1 8.95 10.90 -15.39
N PHE A 2 8.75 9.80 -16.13
CA PHE A 2 7.44 9.12 -16.15
C PHE A 2 7.52 7.84 -15.34
N VAL A 3 6.44 7.50 -14.63
CA VAL A 3 6.32 6.26 -13.88
C VAL A 3 5.13 5.47 -14.43
N GLY A 4 5.37 4.20 -14.74
CA GLY A 4 4.33 3.22 -15.02
C GLY A 4 4.18 2.31 -13.81
N PHE A 5 2.96 2.19 -13.30
CA PHE A 5 2.64 1.26 -12.23
C PHE A 5 1.70 0.18 -12.78
N ASP A 6 2.11 -1.08 -12.66
CA ASP A 6 1.27 -2.22 -13.00
C ASP A 6 0.67 -2.82 -11.72
N TYR A 7 -0.64 -2.65 -11.54
CA TYR A 7 -1.43 -3.39 -10.55
C TYR A 7 -1.89 -4.71 -11.18
N GLY A 8 -1.02 -5.71 -11.18
CA GLY A 8 -1.37 -7.06 -11.60
C GLY A 8 -2.13 -7.82 -10.52
N SER A 9 -2.86 -8.87 -10.91
CA SER A 9 -3.62 -9.67 -9.95
C SER A 9 -2.74 -10.47 -8.99
N ALA A 10 -1.60 -10.97 -9.47
CA ALA A 10 -0.67 -11.75 -8.66
C ALA A 10 0.51 -10.91 -8.16
N ASN A 11 1.06 -10.06 -9.03
CA ASN A 11 2.22 -9.24 -8.74
C ASN A 11 2.05 -7.82 -9.28
N CYS A 12 2.65 -6.86 -8.59
CA CYS A 12 2.82 -5.48 -9.02
C CYS A 12 4.26 -5.22 -9.47
N ALA A 13 4.43 -4.24 -10.36
CA ALA A 13 5.73 -3.76 -10.82
C ALA A 13 5.71 -2.24 -11.02
N ILE A 14 6.87 -1.60 -10.86
CA ILE A 14 7.07 -0.17 -11.16
C ILE A 14 8.15 -0.03 -12.22
N GLY A 15 7.79 0.59 -13.34
CA GLY A 15 8.74 1.04 -14.36
C GLY A 15 8.94 2.55 -14.26
N VAL A 16 10.19 3.00 -14.37
CA VAL A 16 10.51 4.42 -14.54
C VAL A 16 11.12 4.64 -15.92
N MET A 17 10.69 5.71 -16.57
CA MET A 17 11.29 6.20 -17.79
C MET A 17 12.12 7.44 -17.47
N ASP A 18 13.42 7.34 -17.71
CA ASP A 18 14.39 8.42 -17.61
C ASP A 18 15.17 8.55 -18.92
N LYS A 19 15.16 9.73 -19.54
CA LYS A 19 15.84 10.03 -20.82
C LYS A 19 15.63 8.93 -21.89
N ASN A 20 14.38 8.53 -22.12
CA ASN A 20 13.96 7.45 -23.04
C ASN A 20 14.43 6.03 -22.68
N ASN A 21 15.06 5.82 -21.54
CA ASN A 21 15.38 4.48 -21.03
C ASN A 21 14.32 4.05 -20.01
N VAL A 22 13.75 2.86 -20.21
CA VAL A 22 12.78 2.26 -19.30
C VAL A 22 13.48 1.21 -18.45
N ARG A 23 13.38 1.34 -17.13
CA ARG A 23 13.86 0.33 -16.18
C ARG A 23 12.83 0.04 -15.11
N LEU A 24 12.76 -1.22 -14.70
CA LEU A 24 11.98 -1.63 -13.53
C LEU A 24 12.74 -1.30 -12.24
N LEU A 25 12.03 -0.79 -11.24
CA LEU A 25 12.55 -0.58 -9.90
C LEU A 25 12.52 -1.90 -9.11
N PRO A 26 13.55 -2.20 -8.30
CA PRO A 26 13.47 -3.28 -7.32
C PRO A 26 12.41 -2.92 -6.27
N LEU A 27 11.46 -3.82 -6.04
CA LEU A 27 10.37 -3.65 -5.05
C LEU A 27 10.53 -4.57 -3.83
N SER A 28 11.47 -5.51 -3.90
CA SER A 28 11.93 -6.34 -2.78
C SER A 28 13.43 -6.59 -2.93
N ALA A 29 14.06 -7.20 -1.92
CA ALA A 29 15.50 -7.44 -1.89
C ALA A 29 16.03 -8.08 -3.19
N ASP A 30 15.31 -9.09 -3.70
CA ASP A 30 15.79 -9.91 -4.83
C ASP A 30 14.86 -9.87 -6.05
N SER A 31 13.85 -8.99 -6.08
CA SER A 31 12.87 -8.95 -7.18
C SER A 31 12.39 -7.54 -7.54
N LYS A 32 12.17 -7.37 -8.84
CA LYS A 32 11.50 -6.21 -9.45
C LYS A 32 9.97 -6.27 -9.33
N TYR A 33 9.46 -7.37 -8.80
CA TYR A 33 8.04 -7.61 -8.59
C TYR A 33 7.75 -7.68 -7.09
N LEU A 34 6.56 -7.20 -6.71
CA LEU A 34 6.00 -7.35 -5.38
C LEU A 34 4.71 -8.16 -5.49
N SER A 35 4.48 -9.13 -4.61
CA SER A 35 3.17 -9.80 -4.57
C SER A 35 2.06 -8.77 -4.32
N SER A 36 0.96 -8.88 -5.05
CA SER A 36 -0.21 -7.99 -4.95
C SER A 36 -1.03 -8.28 -3.69
N THR A 37 -0.40 -8.22 -2.53
CA THR A 37 -0.99 -8.60 -1.25
C THR A 37 -0.76 -7.51 -0.22
N LEU A 38 -1.78 -7.29 0.61
CA LEU A 38 -1.76 -6.37 1.72
C LEU A 38 -2.38 -7.05 2.93
N TYR A 39 -1.76 -6.88 4.09
CA TYR A 39 -2.31 -7.26 5.38
C TYR A 39 -2.22 -6.06 6.31
N ALA A 40 -3.27 -5.80 7.07
CA ALA A 40 -3.27 -4.78 8.11
C ALA A 40 -3.93 -5.35 9.37
N LEU A 41 -3.44 -5.00 10.56
CA LEU A 41 -4.06 -5.44 11.82
C LEU A 41 -5.49 -4.87 11.98
N ASP A 42 -5.74 -3.69 11.41
CA ASP A 42 -7.07 -3.14 11.18
C ASP A 42 -7.07 -2.36 9.86
N ARG A 43 -8.17 -2.41 9.11
CA ARG A 43 -8.28 -1.76 7.79
C ARG A 43 -8.10 -0.23 7.85
N GLU A 44 -8.47 0.42 8.96
CA GLU A 44 -8.40 1.87 9.11
C GLU A 44 -6.93 2.32 9.23
N LEU A 45 -6.02 1.44 9.68
CA LEU A 45 -4.58 1.70 9.79
C LEU A 45 -3.89 1.86 8.42
N ILE A 46 -4.51 1.42 7.32
CA ILE A 46 -3.94 1.56 5.97
C ILE A 46 -3.76 3.03 5.59
N ALA A 47 -4.78 3.87 5.84
CA ALA A 47 -4.70 5.29 5.51
C ALA A 47 -3.63 6.01 6.36
N GLU A 48 -3.46 5.57 7.60
CA GLU A 48 -2.45 6.10 8.51
C GLU A 48 -1.03 5.69 8.09
N ALA A 49 -0.80 4.43 7.71
CA ALA A 49 0.48 3.97 7.18
C ALA A 49 0.91 4.77 5.93
N VAL A 50 -0.03 5.06 5.03
CA VAL A 50 0.22 5.95 3.87
C VAL A 50 0.60 7.35 4.36
N TYR A 51 -0.20 7.94 5.26
CA TYR A 51 0.07 9.27 5.81
C TYR A 51 1.45 9.37 6.48
N GLN A 52 1.86 8.34 7.24
CA GLN A 52 3.16 8.31 7.91
C GLN A 52 4.32 8.34 6.92
N GLN A 53 4.23 7.56 5.83
CA GLN A 53 5.27 7.40 4.81
C GLN A 53 5.30 8.51 3.74
N MET A 54 4.27 9.36 3.68
CA MET A 54 4.20 10.45 2.71
C MET A 54 5.17 11.62 3.03
N PRO A 55 5.68 12.33 2.00
CA PRO A 55 6.42 13.58 2.19
C PRO A 55 5.62 14.62 2.98
N GLN A 56 6.31 15.36 3.86
CA GLN A 56 5.67 16.33 4.78
C GLN A 56 4.77 17.36 4.07
N HIS A 57 5.18 17.84 2.89
CA HIS A 57 4.43 18.85 2.13
C HIS A 57 3.09 18.33 1.57
N LEU A 58 2.88 17.00 1.49
CA LEU A 58 1.62 16.40 1.04
C LEU A 58 0.70 15.99 2.20
N LYS A 59 1.21 15.96 3.43
CA LYS A 59 0.48 15.45 4.60
C LYS A 59 -0.76 16.29 4.92
N ALA A 60 -0.67 17.61 4.83
CA ALA A 60 -1.80 18.49 5.16
C ALA A 60 -3.03 18.23 4.27
N ASP A 61 -2.81 18.13 2.95
CA ASP A 61 -3.88 17.86 1.99
C ASP A 61 -4.45 16.45 2.16
N PHE A 62 -3.58 15.46 2.36
CA PHE A 62 -4.02 14.09 2.61
C PHE A 62 -4.85 13.98 3.90
N ALA A 63 -4.41 14.65 4.98
CA ALA A 63 -5.15 14.68 6.24
C ALA A 63 -6.51 15.34 6.09
N LYS A 64 -6.61 16.40 5.27
CA LYS A 64 -7.90 17.01 4.94
C LYS A 64 -8.82 16.05 4.18
N MET A 65 -8.28 15.29 3.22
CA MET A 65 -9.06 14.33 2.43
C MET A 65 -9.45 13.07 3.22
N ARG A 66 -8.62 12.62 4.16
CA ARG A 66 -8.73 11.34 4.86
C ARG A 66 -8.92 11.47 6.38
N GLY A 67 -9.29 12.65 6.87
CA GLY A 67 -9.33 12.95 8.31
C GLY A 67 -10.19 11.98 9.12
N ALA A 68 -11.32 11.53 8.57
CA ALA A 68 -12.17 10.52 9.21
C ALA A 68 -11.45 9.16 9.35
N GLN A 69 -10.79 8.67 8.29
CA GLN A 69 -10.00 7.43 8.36
C GLN A 69 -8.83 7.56 9.34
N LEU A 70 -8.12 8.69 9.34
CA LEU A 70 -6.99 8.92 10.25
C LEU A 70 -7.43 8.96 11.72
N SER A 71 -8.60 9.56 12.00
CA SER A 71 -9.18 9.55 13.36
C SER A 71 -9.53 8.13 13.82
N ARG A 72 -10.14 7.33 12.93
CA ARG A 72 -10.42 5.91 13.23
C ARG A 72 -9.17 5.07 13.39
N ALA A 73 -8.11 5.34 12.62
CA ALA A 73 -6.82 4.68 12.79
C ALA A 73 -6.21 4.92 14.18
N GLN A 74 -6.33 6.13 14.72
CA GLN A 74 -5.89 6.42 16.10
C GLN A 74 -6.70 5.67 17.15
N GLN A 75 -7.99 5.45 16.90
CA GLN A 75 -8.81 4.60 17.76
C GLN A 75 -8.38 3.13 17.67
N ALA A 76 -8.22 2.61 16.45
CA ALA A 76 -7.78 1.22 16.21
C ALA A 76 -6.42 0.92 16.88
N ARG A 77 -5.44 1.83 16.82
CA ARG A 77 -4.17 1.66 17.54
C ARG A 77 -4.37 1.50 19.05
N ARG A 78 -5.27 2.27 19.66
CA ARG A 78 -5.55 2.18 21.10
C ARG A 78 -6.27 0.88 21.47
N GLU A 79 -7.19 0.42 20.61
CA GLU A 79 -7.92 -0.83 20.83
C GLU A 79 -7.02 -2.05 20.70
N LEU A 80 -6.04 -1.99 19.80
CA LEU A 80 -5.05 -3.04 19.57
C LEU A 80 -3.79 -2.91 20.46
N ASP A 81 -3.76 -1.93 21.37
CA ASP A 81 -2.61 -1.63 22.25
C ASP A 81 -1.28 -1.45 21.50
N LEU A 82 -1.33 -0.79 20.34
CA LEU A 82 -0.18 -0.57 19.47
C LEU A 82 0.55 0.73 19.81
N ASP A 83 1.88 0.68 19.79
CA ASP A 83 2.70 1.89 19.84
C ASP A 83 2.48 2.76 18.59
N LYS A 84 2.81 4.05 18.67
CA LYS A 84 2.60 5.01 17.55
C LYS A 84 3.32 4.62 16.27
N ASP A 85 4.53 4.08 16.41
CA ASP A 85 5.42 3.74 15.30
C ASP A 85 5.47 2.22 15.05
N GLU A 86 4.60 1.45 15.74
CA GLU A 86 4.52 0.01 15.53
C GLU A 86 3.98 -0.30 14.14
N GLN A 87 4.65 -1.23 13.45
CA GLN A 87 4.27 -1.65 12.11
C GLN A 87 2.98 -2.47 12.17
N ALA A 88 1.89 -1.88 11.68
CA ALA A 88 0.58 -2.53 11.64
C ALA A 88 0.10 -2.89 10.22
N VAL A 89 0.84 -2.49 9.19
CA VAL A 89 0.52 -2.72 7.77
C VAL A 89 1.71 -3.35 7.07
N PHE A 90 1.41 -4.39 6.28
CA PHE A 90 2.37 -5.24 5.60
C PHE A 90 1.97 -5.38 4.14
N VAL A 91 2.96 -5.49 3.25
CA VAL A 91 2.77 -5.63 1.80
C VAL A 91 3.62 -6.76 1.24
N GLY A 92 3.18 -7.34 0.13
CA GLY A 92 3.92 -8.40 -0.55
C GLY A 92 4.10 -9.65 0.31
N SER A 93 5.30 -10.24 0.28
CA SER A 93 5.59 -11.47 1.05
C SER A 93 5.40 -11.30 2.55
N GLN A 94 5.63 -10.10 3.10
CA GLN A 94 5.37 -9.83 4.52
C GLN A 94 3.88 -9.89 4.85
N ALA A 95 3.01 -9.42 3.95
CA ALA A 95 1.56 -9.53 4.13
C ALA A 95 1.10 -10.99 4.12
N VAL A 96 1.64 -11.80 3.20
CA VAL A 96 1.34 -13.22 3.15
C VAL A 96 1.78 -13.92 4.44
N LYS A 97 2.98 -13.61 4.93
CA LYS A 97 3.50 -14.19 6.17
C LYS A 97 2.62 -13.82 7.37
N ALA A 98 2.32 -12.53 7.55
CA ALA A 98 1.49 -12.06 8.65
C ALA A 98 0.09 -12.69 8.64
N TYR A 99 -0.52 -12.83 7.46
CA TYR A 99 -1.80 -13.53 7.31
C TYR A 99 -1.70 -15.03 7.64
N LEU A 100 -0.63 -15.71 7.26
CA LEU A 100 -0.47 -17.14 7.59
C LEU A 100 -0.21 -17.37 9.08
N ASP A 101 0.44 -16.42 9.76
CA ASP A 101 0.68 -16.48 11.20
C ASP A 101 -0.63 -16.31 12.00
N MET A 102 -1.53 -15.41 11.55
CA MET A 102 -2.83 -15.15 12.18
C MET A 102 -3.96 -14.95 11.15
N PRO A 103 -4.50 -16.04 10.54
CA PRO A 103 -5.41 -15.93 9.39
C PRO A 103 -6.82 -15.45 9.74
N GLU A 104 -7.22 -15.56 11.00
CA GLU A 104 -8.53 -15.14 11.51
C GLU A 104 -8.51 -13.67 11.98
N GLU A 105 -7.34 -13.05 12.06
CA GLU A 105 -7.17 -11.68 12.55
C GLU A 105 -6.87 -10.70 11.42
N GLY A 106 -7.17 -9.43 11.67
CA GLY A 106 -6.86 -8.33 10.78
C GLY A 106 -7.63 -8.30 9.45
N PHE A 107 -7.04 -7.61 8.48
CA PHE A 107 -7.60 -7.33 7.18
C PHE A 107 -6.62 -7.73 6.08
N TYR A 108 -6.93 -8.82 5.40
CA TYR A 108 -6.12 -9.36 4.32
C TYR A 108 -6.76 -9.13 2.95
N VAL A 109 -5.97 -8.59 2.01
CA VAL A 109 -6.38 -8.40 0.62
C VAL A 109 -5.42 -9.14 -0.29
N ARG A 110 -5.96 -10.07 -1.09
CA ARG A 110 -5.32 -10.54 -2.31
C ARG A 110 -5.81 -9.70 -3.47
N SER A 111 -4.88 -9.14 -4.23
CA SER A 111 -5.12 -8.34 -5.42
C SER A 111 -6.06 -7.16 -5.19
N PRO A 112 -5.55 -5.94 -4.94
CA PRO A 112 -6.39 -4.74 -4.94
C PRO A 112 -7.13 -4.54 -6.28
N LYS A 113 -6.62 -5.12 -7.39
CA LYS A 113 -7.23 -5.03 -8.71
C LYS A 113 -8.65 -5.60 -8.75
N SER A 114 -8.96 -6.65 -7.97
CA SER A 114 -10.33 -7.20 -7.94
C SER A 114 -11.34 -6.26 -7.29
N PHE A 115 -10.89 -5.30 -6.47
CA PHE A 115 -11.74 -4.28 -5.86
C PHE A 115 -12.00 -3.07 -6.77
N LEU A 116 -11.22 -2.89 -7.84
CA LEU A 116 -11.30 -1.72 -8.73
C LEU A 116 -12.29 -1.88 -9.91
N GLY A 117 -12.88 -3.06 -10.08
CA GLY A 117 -13.86 -3.33 -11.15
C GLY A 117 -13.28 -3.26 -12.59
N PRO A 118 -14.06 -3.63 -13.62
CA PRO A 118 -13.59 -3.72 -15.01
C PRO A 118 -13.18 -2.38 -15.65
N ALA A 119 -13.42 -1.24 -15.01
CA ALA A 119 -13.21 0.08 -15.60
C ALA A 119 -11.76 0.60 -15.49
N ASP A 120 -10.97 0.08 -14.54
CA ASP A 120 -9.65 0.63 -14.18
C ASP A 120 -8.46 -0.28 -14.56
N SER A 121 -8.63 -1.15 -15.56
CA SER A 121 -7.50 -1.94 -16.10
C SER A 121 -6.53 -1.12 -16.95
N GLU A 122 -6.80 0.17 -17.16
CA GLU A 122 -5.88 1.06 -17.87
C GLU A 122 -4.67 1.41 -17.00
N THR A 123 -3.50 1.38 -17.61
CA THR A 123 -2.23 1.81 -17.02
C THR A 123 -2.39 3.22 -16.43
N ILE A 124 -2.47 3.33 -15.10
CA ILE A 124 -2.55 4.64 -14.45
C ILE A 124 -1.19 5.33 -14.62
N LYS A 125 -1.14 6.32 -15.51
CA LYS A 125 0.04 7.16 -15.72
C LYS A 125 0.10 8.21 -14.62
N TRP A 126 1.01 8.03 -13.66
CA TRP A 126 1.32 9.06 -12.67
C TRP A 126 2.41 9.98 -13.22
N ARG A 127 2.12 11.29 -13.29
CA ARG A 127 3.14 12.33 -13.47
C ARG A 127 3.70 12.67 -12.10
N CYS A 128 4.99 12.42 -11.89
CA CYS A 128 5.75 13.02 -10.79
C CYS A 128 6.17 14.43 -11.17
#